data_AF-A0A2M8B343-F1
#
_entry.id   AF-A0A2M8B343-F1
#
_cell.length_a   1.000
_cell.length_b   1.000
_cell.length_c   1.000
_cell.angle_alpha   90.00
_cell.angle_beta   90.00
_cell.angle_gamma   90.00
#
_symmetry.space_group_name_H-M   'P 1'
#
loop_
_entity.id
_entity.type
_entity.pdbx_description
1 polymer ?
#
loop_
_entity_poly.entity_id
_entity_poly.type
_entity_poly.pdbx_seq_one_letter_code
_entity_poly.pdbx_strand_id
1 'polypeptide(L)'
;MPDRDGRIAVAFPLFDPPGHACPTIRVMSPLGKLRHAIRLDLPVSKDADSWRLDKERLYAADVVLIQRTSFLHRPISEIRSRFRKVIYEIDDNLLEVPASNPSRSVSVKFRDRIIAALREADAVTVSTEALRQKLSRYGGRFHVLPNRIDPEIWGSEPGEPDPDRQGVSIGFVGTPTHQEDLRIITPAVRRIIQKFGKRVAFRFFGCITDELRKLPRVEFVSSLVPDYALFTQRLKALDIDIALAPLSMNPFNECKSNIKFLEYSVCKIPGIYSRITPYSASVSDGVTGLLCGESAEEWYRAIGTLIEEKEFRRQLAREAHREVTGNYSLRDHAGDWETVYRSVTGKDESVVSLETAKTGLPTMKVVAEGGSIRLLHSRYDPEAEARTAVESFPSDERGEIVVLGFGLGYHVAALQKVHPRRPITVIEQFPETLRVAEECGSLAALGGGANFIVGYPPEEAIGEITRRRTSAGYPPLAVFPHAASV
;
A
#
# COMPACT_ATOMS: atom_id res chain seq x y z
N MET A 1 6.28 -23.16 7.83
CA MET A 1 7.00 -22.41 8.88
C MET A 1 7.24 -20.99 8.38
N PRO A 2 7.01 -19.94 9.18
CA PRO A 2 7.40 -18.60 8.80
C PRO A 2 8.91 -18.54 8.53
N ASP A 3 9.28 -17.88 7.43
CA ASP A 3 10.64 -17.84 6.90
C ASP A 3 11.61 -17.17 7.90
N ARG A 4 12.77 -17.79 8.13
CA ARG A 4 13.69 -17.54 9.26
C ARG A 4 14.70 -16.41 9.03
N ASP A 5 14.45 -15.52 8.08
CA ASP A 5 15.45 -14.55 7.58
C ASP A 5 15.52 -13.22 8.36
N GLY A 6 14.69 -13.04 9.39
CA GLY A 6 14.65 -11.82 10.22
C GLY A 6 14.00 -10.60 9.56
N ARG A 7 13.58 -10.68 8.29
CA ARG A 7 12.92 -9.60 7.56
C ARG A 7 11.46 -9.44 8.00
N ILE A 8 10.90 -8.26 7.78
CA ILE A 8 9.47 -8.01 7.94
C ILE A 8 8.74 -8.58 6.72
N ALA A 9 7.88 -9.57 6.93
CA ALA A 9 7.02 -10.10 5.88
C ALA A 9 5.83 -9.16 5.66
N VAL A 10 5.72 -8.58 4.46
CA VAL A 10 4.63 -7.65 4.07
C VAL A 10 3.81 -8.31 2.97
N ALA A 11 2.53 -8.58 3.24
CA ALA A 11 1.57 -9.00 2.23
C ALA A 11 0.84 -7.78 1.67
N PHE A 12 0.94 -7.55 0.36
CA PHE A 12 0.29 -6.46 -0.35
C PHE A 12 -0.74 -7.00 -1.36
N PRO A 13 -2.03 -7.17 -0.96
CA PRO A 13 -3.09 -7.64 -1.86
C PRO A 13 -3.41 -6.59 -2.94
N LEU A 14 -2.64 -6.63 -4.03
CA LEU A 14 -2.75 -5.73 -5.17
C LEU A 14 -3.69 -6.31 -6.24
N PHE A 15 -4.76 -5.59 -6.58
CA PHE A 15 -5.72 -5.96 -7.63
C PHE A 15 -5.55 -5.11 -8.90
N ASP A 16 -4.43 -4.41 -9.02
CA ASP A 16 -4.00 -3.73 -10.24
C ASP A 16 -2.92 -4.56 -10.95
N PRO A 17 -2.72 -4.36 -12.27
CA PRO A 17 -1.59 -4.97 -12.96
C PRO A 17 -0.24 -4.61 -12.29
N PRO A 18 0.69 -5.57 -12.17
CA PRO A 18 2.05 -5.28 -11.74
C PRO A 18 2.64 -4.17 -12.63
N GLY A 19 3.15 -3.11 -12.01
CA GLY A 19 3.69 -1.93 -12.71
C GLY A 19 2.79 -0.69 -12.72
N HIS A 20 1.52 -0.80 -12.29
CA HIS A 20 0.62 0.36 -12.20
C HIS A 20 1.27 1.51 -11.38
N ALA A 21 1.12 2.76 -11.83
CA ALA A 21 1.86 3.90 -11.30
C ALA A 21 1.75 4.11 -9.79
N CYS A 22 0.53 4.20 -9.25
CA CYS A 22 0.30 4.43 -7.82
C CYS A 22 0.97 3.35 -6.91
N PRO A 23 0.69 2.04 -7.05
CA PRO A 23 1.36 1.02 -6.23
C PRO A 23 2.86 1.00 -6.47
N THR A 24 3.34 1.28 -7.69
CA THR A 24 4.77 1.32 -7.99
C THR A 24 5.48 2.42 -7.22
N ILE A 25 4.94 3.65 -7.24
CA ILE A 25 5.54 4.81 -6.57
C ILE A 25 5.43 4.68 -5.05
N ARG A 26 4.27 4.27 -4.53
CA ARG A 26 3.96 4.31 -3.09
C ARG A 26 4.47 3.10 -2.31
N VAL A 27 4.56 1.94 -2.96
CA VAL A 27 4.77 0.65 -2.28
C VAL A 27 5.89 -0.15 -2.92
N MET A 28 5.76 -0.53 -4.19
CA MET A 28 6.65 -1.54 -4.79
C MET A 28 8.09 -1.05 -4.89
N SER A 29 8.31 0.20 -5.33
CA SER A 29 9.68 0.73 -5.45
C SER A 29 10.31 0.93 -4.07
N PRO A 30 9.66 1.63 -3.11
CA PRO A 30 10.25 1.83 -1.78
C PRO A 30 10.57 0.51 -1.06
N LEU A 31 9.60 -0.41 -0.97
CA LEU A 31 9.83 -1.70 -0.32
C LEU A 31 10.82 -2.58 -1.11
N GLY A 32 10.87 -2.41 -2.44
CA GLY A 32 11.83 -3.06 -3.32
C GLY A 32 13.29 -2.64 -3.06
N LYS A 33 13.54 -1.42 -2.56
CA LYS A 33 14.88 -1.00 -2.09
C LYS A 33 15.27 -1.62 -0.75
N LEU A 34 14.28 -2.10 0.01
CA LEU A 34 14.44 -2.64 1.35
C LEU A 34 14.44 -4.16 1.38
N ARG A 35 14.82 -4.87 0.30
CA ARG A 35 14.86 -6.35 0.25
C ARG A 35 15.70 -7.01 1.35
N HIS A 36 16.62 -6.26 1.95
CA HIS A 36 17.44 -6.70 3.09
C HIS A 36 16.66 -6.68 4.42
N ALA A 37 15.62 -5.85 4.54
CA ALA A 37 14.82 -5.67 5.77
C ALA A 37 13.35 -6.12 5.61
N ILE A 38 12.84 -6.14 4.38
CA ILE A 38 11.44 -6.36 4.05
C ILE A 38 11.33 -7.42 2.95
N ARG A 39 10.43 -8.38 3.16
CA ARG A 39 10.02 -9.37 2.17
C ARG A 39 8.60 -9.03 1.72
N LEU A 40 8.47 -8.49 0.51
CA LEU A 40 7.18 -8.10 -0.06
C LEU A 40 6.57 -9.26 -0.86
N ASP A 41 5.39 -9.70 -0.42
CA ASP A 41 4.57 -10.71 -1.08
C ASP A 41 3.35 -10.07 -1.74
N LEU A 42 3.03 -10.51 -2.97
CA LEU A 42 1.78 -10.18 -3.65
C LEU A 42 0.87 -11.43 -3.59
N PRO A 43 -0.02 -11.56 -2.59
CA PRO A 43 -0.85 -12.76 -2.41
C PRO A 43 -2.04 -12.80 -3.38
N VAL A 44 -2.03 -12.00 -4.45
CA VAL A 44 -3.13 -11.93 -5.41
C VAL A 44 -2.62 -12.35 -6.77
N SER A 45 -3.27 -13.33 -7.37
CA SER A 45 -3.04 -13.76 -8.75
C SER A 45 -4.29 -13.52 -9.58
N LYS A 46 -4.11 -13.24 -10.87
CA LYS A 46 -5.20 -13.10 -11.83
C LYS A 46 -5.28 -14.36 -12.69
N ASP A 47 -6.38 -15.09 -12.57
CA ASP A 47 -6.76 -16.14 -13.52
C ASP A 47 -7.57 -15.51 -14.68
N ALA A 48 -7.99 -16.30 -15.68
CA ALA A 48 -8.61 -15.79 -16.92
C ALA A 48 -9.74 -14.76 -16.69
N ASP A 49 -10.63 -15.02 -15.71
CA ASP A 49 -11.80 -14.19 -15.43
C ASP A 49 -11.95 -13.76 -13.95
N SER A 50 -11.03 -14.16 -13.06
CA SER A 50 -11.17 -13.85 -11.63
C SER A 50 -9.85 -13.64 -10.92
N TRP A 51 -9.91 -12.87 -9.82
CA TRP A 51 -8.80 -12.67 -8.91
C TRP A 51 -8.83 -13.74 -7.83
N ARG A 52 -7.71 -14.41 -7.62
CA ARG A 52 -7.52 -15.39 -6.57
C ARG A 52 -6.61 -14.81 -5.49
N LEU A 53 -7.07 -14.91 -4.24
CA LEU A 53 -6.30 -14.54 -3.06
C LEU A 53 -5.66 -15.78 -2.44
N ASP A 54 -4.33 -15.78 -2.34
CA ASP A 54 -3.54 -16.69 -1.51
C ASP A 54 -3.64 -16.23 -0.05
N LYS A 55 -4.65 -16.76 0.63
CA LYS A 55 -4.87 -16.48 2.05
C LYS A 55 -3.71 -16.96 2.93
N GLU A 56 -2.96 -18.00 2.52
CA GLU A 56 -1.91 -18.59 3.36
C GLU A 56 -0.77 -17.58 3.47
N ARG A 57 -0.38 -16.99 2.33
CA ARG A 57 0.61 -15.91 2.28
C ARG A 57 0.12 -14.63 2.94
N LEU A 58 -1.15 -14.25 2.74
CA LEU A 58 -1.72 -13.06 3.35
C LEU A 58 -1.65 -13.13 4.88
N TYR A 59 -2.09 -14.25 5.44
CA TYR A 59 -2.23 -14.40 6.89
C TYR A 59 -0.93 -14.77 7.60
N ALA A 60 0.06 -15.31 6.89
CA ALA A 60 1.40 -15.56 7.43
C ALA A 60 2.30 -14.31 7.50
N ALA A 61 1.87 -13.16 6.97
CA ALA A 61 2.65 -11.92 6.97
C ALA A 61 2.66 -11.21 8.33
N ASP A 62 3.77 -10.53 8.65
CA ASP A 62 3.89 -9.64 9.82
C ASP A 62 3.03 -8.38 9.61
N VAL A 63 2.92 -7.91 8.36
CA VAL A 63 2.14 -6.73 7.96
C VAL A 63 1.26 -7.06 6.76
N VAL A 64 -0.02 -6.69 6.82
CA VAL A 64 -0.88 -6.58 5.64
C VAL A 64 -1.00 -5.11 5.28
N LEU A 65 -0.54 -4.78 4.07
CA LEU A 65 -0.59 -3.41 3.54
C LEU A 65 -1.84 -3.24 2.68
N ILE A 66 -2.73 -2.35 3.07
CA ILE A 66 -3.98 -2.08 2.35
C ILE A 66 -3.85 -0.71 1.69
N GLN A 67 -3.81 -0.65 0.36
CA GLN A 67 -3.70 0.61 -0.40
C GLN A 67 -5.07 1.11 -0.85
N ARG A 68 -5.39 2.38 -0.57
CA ARG A 68 -6.58 3.11 -1.05
C ARG A 68 -7.88 2.36 -0.75
N THR A 69 -8.56 1.83 -1.77
CA THR A 69 -9.78 1.01 -1.63
C THR A 69 -9.53 -0.46 -1.94
N SER A 70 -8.29 -0.82 -2.28
CA SER A 70 -7.90 -2.21 -2.50
C SER A 70 -8.13 -2.99 -1.22
N PHE A 71 -8.81 -4.14 -1.32
CA PHE A 71 -9.06 -5.04 -0.19
C PHE A 71 -9.94 -4.50 0.97
N LEU A 72 -10.42 -3.24 0.92
CA LEU A 72 -11.29 -2.64 1.95
C LEU A 72 -12.73 -3.20 2.04
N HIS A 73 -13.07 -4.21 1.24
CA HIS A 73 -14.31 -4.95 1.44
C HIS A 73 -14.26 -5.84 2.69
N ARG A 74 -13.05 -6.12 3.19
CA ARG A 74 -12.80 -6.80 4.47
C ARG A 74 -12.60 -5.77 5.59
N PRO A 75 -13.29 -5.91 6.74
CA PRO A 75 -13.00 -5.14 7.94
C PRO A 75 -11.54 -5.27 8.37
N ILE A 76 -10.95 -4.20 8.89
CA ILE A 76 -9.58 -4.25 9.42
C ILE A 76 -9.50 -5.24 10.59
N SER A 77 -10.54 -5.32 11.43
CA SER A 77 -10.61 -6.27 12.53
C SER A 77 -10.53 -7.76 12.13
N GLU A 78 -10.93 -8.13 10.91
CA GLU A 78 -10.78 -9.51 10.41
C GLU A 78 -9.34 -9.80 9.95
N ILE A 79 -8.61 -8.75 9.55
CA ILE A 79 -7.26 -8.86 9.03
C ILE A 79 -6.24 -8.69 10.17
N ARG A 80 -6.42 -7.69 11.02
CA ARG A 80 -5.52 -7.38 12.12
C ARG A 80 -5.54 -8.50 13.15
N SER A 81 -4.38 -8.81 13.69
CA SER A 81 -4.25 -9.61 14.91
C SER A 81 -3.20 -8.98 15.80
N ARG A 82 -2.97 -9.58 16.96
CA ARG A 82 -1.90 -9.13 17.85
C ARG A 82 -0.53 -9.05 17.15
N PHE A 83 -0.30 -9.95 16.21
CA PHE A 83 1.00 -10.19 15.59
C PHE A 83 1.05 -9.83 14.10
N ARG A 84 -0.12 -9.78 13.46
CA ARG A 84 -0.26 -9.27 12.10
C ARG A 84 -0.79 -7.86 12.16
N LYS A 85 0.07 -6.91 11.82
CA LYS A 85 -0.27 -5.50 11.78
C LYS A 85 -0.93 -5.15 10.46
N VAL A 86 -1.79 -4.15 10.47
CA VAL A 86 -2.34 -3.57 9.25
C VAL A 86 -1.81 -2.16 9.08
N ILE A 87 -1.14 -1.93 7.95
CA ILE A 87 -0.80 -0.58 7.50
C ILE A 87 -1.80 -0.19 6.43
N TYR A 88 -2.50 0.92 6.63
CA TYR A 88 -3.38 1.50 5.63
C TYR A 88 -2.64 2.62 4.87
N GLU A 89 -2.42 2.43 3.57
CA GLU A 89 -1.76 3.41 2.70
C GLU A 89 -2.80 4.20 1.91
N ILE A 90 -2.75 5.53 1.99
CA ILE A 90 -3.65 6.42 1.27
C ILE A 90 -2.90 7.66 0.78
N ASP A 91 -2.98 7.93 -0.52
CA ASP A 91 -2.20 8.96 -1.20
C ASP A 91 -3.01 10.20 -1.60
N ASP A 92 -4.35 10.12 -1.55
CA ASP A 92 -5.31 11.18 -1.87
C ASP A 92 -6.38 11.32 -0.76
N ASN A 93 -7.05 12.48 -0.69
CA ASN A 93 -8.22 12.66 0.21
C ASN A 93 -9.49 12.00 -0.36
N LEU A 94 -9.54 10.67 -0.34
CA LEU A 94 -10.66 9.87 -0.87
C LEU A 94 -12.01 10.16 -0.17
N LEU A 95 -12.02 10.88 0.95
CA LEU A 95 -13.25 11.26 1.66
C LEU A 95 -13.89 12.55 1.13
N GLU A 96 -13.16 13.36 0.36
CA GLU A 96 -13.64 14.65 -0.17
C GLU A 96 -13.42 14.78 -1.70
N VAL A 97 -13.48 13.66 -2.42
CA VAL A 97 -13.39 13.65 -3.88
C VAL A 97 -14.49 14.55 -4.50
N PRO A 98 -14.17 15.49 -5.41
CA PRO A 98 -15.16 16.36 -6.05
C PRO A 98 -16.18 15.59 -6.88
N ALA A 99 -17.38 16.16 -7.05
CA ALA A 99 -18.46 15.53 -7.82
C ALA A 99 -18.12 15.32 -9.31
N SER A 100 -17.25 16.17 -9.87
CA SER A 100 -16.79 16.09 -11.26
C SER A 100 -15.74 14.99 -11.50
N ASN A 101 -15.18 14.40 -10.45
CA ASN A 101 -14.14 13.38 -10.57
C ASN A 101 -14.79 12.00 -10.82
N PRO A 102 -14.39 11.28 -11.89
CA PRO A 102 -15.00 9.99 -12.24
C PRO A 102 -14.82 8.91 -11.18
N SER A 103 -13.83 9.03 -10.29
CA SER A 103 -13.57 8.10 -9.18
C SER A 103 -14.44 8.39 -7.93
N ARG A 104 -15.34 9.38 -7.99
CA ARG A 104 -16.21 9.76 -6.86
C ARG A 104 -17.10 8.61 -6.40
N SER A 105 -17.69 7.85 -7.31
CA SER A 105 -18.62 6.76 -6.99
C SER A 105 -17.98 5.67 -6.13
N VAL A 106 -16.75 5.26 -6.48
CA VAL A 106 -15.96 4.30 -5.70
C VAL A 106 -15.67 4.85 -4.30
N SER A 107 -15.28 6.13 -4.23
CA SER A 107 -14.96 6.80 -2.97
C SER A 107 -16.18 6.96 -2.04
N VAL A 108 -17.38 7.22 -2.60
CA VAL A 108 -18.64 7.19 -1.86
C VAL A 108 -18.92 5.78 -1.34
N LYS A 109 -18.83 4.77 -2.21
CA LYS A 109 -19.12 3.37 -1.88
C LYS A 109 -18.27 2.85 -0.73
N PHE A 110 -16.99 3.22 -0.68
CA PHE A 110 -16.05 2.76 0.34
C PHE A 110 -15.87 3.74 1.50
N ARG A 111 -16.66 4.83 1.59
CA ARG A 111 -16.46 5.90 2.58
C ARG A 111 -16.33 5.37 4.01
N ASP A 112 -17.28 4.56 4.46
CA ASP A 112 -17.28 4.05 5.84
C ASP A 112 -16.13 3.07 6.08
N ARG A 113 -15.74 2.31 5.06
CA ARG A 113 -14.58 1.40 5.11
C ARG A 113 -13.27 2.16 5.17
N ILE A 114 -13.14 3.28 4.46
CA ILE A 114 -11.98 4.17 4.54
C ILE A 114 -11.90 4.77 5.96
N ILE A 115 -13.02 5.27 6.51
CA ILE A 115 -13.05 5.81 7.87
C ILE A 115 -12.68 4.75 8.91
N ALA A 116 -13.23 3.54 8.78
CA ALA A 116 -12.86 2.41 9.63
C ALA A 116 -11.36 2.08 9.50
N ALA A 117 -10.83 2.05 8.27
CA ALA A 117 -9.41 1.79 8.02
C ALA A 117 -8.49 2.83 8.66
N LEU A 118 -8.82 4.11 8.54
CA LEU A 118 -8.09 5.21 9.17
C LEU A 118 -8.05 5.06 10.70
N ARG A 119 -9.12 4.54 11.31
CA ARG A 119 -9.25 4.41 12.77
C ARG A 119 -8.62 3.11 13.31
N GLU A 120 -8.79 2.01 12.58
CA GLU A 120 -8.54 0.66 13.09
C GLU A 120 -7.17 0.09 12.68
N ALA A 121 -6.54 0.62 11.62
CA ALA A 121 -5.21 0.18 11.21
C ALA A 121 -4.17 0.50 12.30
N ASP A 122 -3.14 -0.35 12.41
CA ASP A 122 -2.04 -0.15 13.36
C ASP A 122 -1.21 1.09 13.00
N ALA A 123 -1.14 1.41 11.71
CA ALA A 123 -0.63 2.67 11.19
C ALA A 123 -1.31 3.07 9.87
N VAL A 124 -1.30 4.36 9.59
CA VAL A 124 -1.74 4.95 8.33
C VAL A 124 -0.56 5.67 7.70
N THR A 125 -0.19 5.30 6.48
CA THR A 125 0.85 5.99 5.72
C THR A 125 0.23 6.89 4.66
N VAL A 126 0.63 8.16 4.63
CA VAL A 126 0.11 9.18 3.70
C VAL A 126 1.21 9.82 2.86
N SER A 127 0.83 10.39 1.70
CA SER A 127 1.78 10.99 0.75
C SER A 127 2.19 12.42 1.11
N THR A 128 1.40 13.14 1.92
CA THR A 128 1.67 14.54 2.26
C THR A 128 1.26 14.89 3.69
N GLU A 129 1.87 15.93 4.22
CA GLU A 129 1.51 16.51 5.51
C GLU A 129 0.10 17.11 5.51
N ALA A 130 -0.33 17.73 4.40
CA ALA A 130 -1.69 18.24 4.27
C ALA A 130 -2.74 17.11 4.35
N LEU A 131 -2.48 15.97 3.69
CA LEU A 131 -3.34 14.80 3.79
C LEU A 131 -3.37 14.25 5.22
N ARG A 132 -2.21 14.19 5.91
CA ARG A 132 -2.15 13.81 7.33
C ARG A 132 -3.04 14.71 8.18
N GLN A 133 -2.89 16.03 8.08
CA GLN A 133 -3.64 16.99 8.89
C GLN A 133 -5.15 16.83 8.67
N LYS A 134 -5.58 16.68 7.41
CA LYS A 134 -6.99 16.52 7.06
C LYS A 134 -7.61 15.22 7.58
N LEU A 135 -6.84 14.13 7.56
CA LEU A 135 -7.32 12.80 7.97
C LEU A 135 -7.12 12.51 9.47
N SER A 136 -6.28 13.27 10.18
CA SER A 136 -5.99 13.06 11.61
C SER A 136 -7.23 13.11 12.49
N ARG A 137 -8.28 13.84 12.09
CA ARG A 137 -9.59 13.89 12.77
C ARG A 137 -10.29 12.54 12.92
N TYR A 138 -9.88 11.51 12.18
CA TYR A 138 -10.46 10.16 12.26
C TYR A 138 -9.77 9.26 13.29
N GLY A 139 -8.71 9.72 13.97
CA GLY A 139 -8.10 9.06 15.12
C GLY A 139 -7.01 8.03 14.78
N GLY A 140 -6.52 8.00 13.54
CA GLY A 140 -5.45 7.10 13.11
C GLY A 140 -4.05 7.48 13.60
N ARG A 141 -3.12 6.53 13.50
CA ARG A 141 -1.68 6.74 13.75
C ARG A 141 -0.97 7.01 12.44
N PHE A 142 -0.73 8.28 12.14
CA PHE A 142 -0.27 8.69 10.81
C PHE A 142 1.24 8.83 10.69
N HIS A 143 1.78 8.36 9.57
CA HIS A 143 3.16 8.55 9.14
C HIS A 143 3.16 9.16 7.74
N VAL A 144 3.94 10.22 7.51
CA VAL A 144 4.09 10.82 6.18
C VAL A 144 5.25 10.16 5.48
N LEU A 145 4.97 9.47 4.37
CA LEU A 145 5.96 8.90 3.47
C LEU A 145 5.75 9.58 2.11
N PRO A 146 6.45 10.68 1.80
CA PRO A 146 6.18 11.43 0.57
C PRO A 146 6.64 10.69 -0.68
N ASN A 147 6.15 11.08 -1.85
CA ASN A 147 6.63 10.51 -3.10
C ASN A 147 8.13 10.78 -3.31
N ARG A 148 8.80 9.81 -3.93
CA ARG A 148 10.23 9.85 -4.27
C ARG A 148 10.43 9.36 -5.70
N ILE A 149 11.51 9.79 -6.31
CA ILE A 149 11.93 9.39 -7.66
C ILE A 149 12.83 8.17 -7.53
N ASP A 150 12.47 7.04 -8.14
CA ASP A 150 13.34 5.86 -8.23
C ASP A 150 14.31 6.01 -9.41
N PRO A 151 15.62 6.21 -9.18
CA PRO A 151 16.59 6.37 -10.26
C PRO A 151 16.68 5.15 -11.18
N GLU A 152 16.32 3.94 -10.71
CA GLU A 152 16.32 2.73 -11.54
C GLU A 152 15.18 2.72 -12.56
N ILE A 153 14.02 3.29 -12.22
CA ILE A 153 12.87 3.39 -13.13
C ILE A 153 13.04 4.56 -14.10
N TRP A 154 13.56 5.68 -13.59
CA TRP A 154 13.79 6.86 -14.41
C TRP A 154 15.02 6.68 -15.30
N GLY A 155 16.01 5.88 -14.91
CA GLY A 155 17.19 5.60 -15.71
C GLY A 155 18.09 6.83 -15.90
N SER A 156 18.81 6.87 -17.02
CA SER A 156 19.77 7.94 -17.32
C SER A 156 19.10 9.31 -17.43
N GLU A 157 19.89 10.35 -17.18
CA GLU A 157 19.44 11.73 -17.41
C GLU A 157 18.92 11.92 -18.84
N PRO A 158 17.87 12.75 -19.02
CA PRO A 158 17.45 13.15 -20.35
C PRO A 158 18.57 13.93 -21.05
N GLY A 159 18.63 13.79 -22.38
CA GLY A 159 19.51 14.62 -23.20
C GLY A 159 19.12 16.10 -23.13
N GLU A 160 20.04 16.97 -23.52
CA GLU A 160 19.73 18.39 -23.65
C GLU A 160 18.72 18.63 -24.79
N PRO A 161 17.80 19.61 -24.64
CA PRO A 161 16.89 19.97 -25.71
C PRO A 161 17.66 20.39 -26.97
N ASP A 162 17.15 20.00 -28.15
CA ASP A 162 17.70 20.44 -29.42
C ASP A 162 17.75 21.97 -29.49
N PRO A 163 18.95 22.59 -29.56
CA PRO A 163 19.08 24.04 -29.54
C PRO A 163 18.47 24.72 -30.76
N ASP A 164 18.35 24.00 -31.88
CA ASP A 164 17.93 24.48 -33.20
C ASP A 164 16.44 24.25 -33.49
N ARG A 165 15.75 23.52 -32.60
CA ARG A 165 14.31 23.27 -32.70
C ARG A 165 13.53 24.59 -32.72
N GLN A 166 12.71 24.73 -33.76
CA GLN A 166 11.86 25.89 -33.96
C GLN A 166 10.53 25.75 -33.20
N GLY A 167 10.16 26.79 -32.46
CA GLY A 167 8.94 26.84 -31.66
C GLY A 167 9.09 26.25 -30.25
N VAL A 168 8.00 26.29 -29.49
CA VAL A 168 7.93 25.85 -28.09
C VAL A 168 6.73 24.92 -27.93
N SER A 169 6.97 23.69 -27.49
CA SER A 169 5.92 22.74 -27.14
C SER A 169 5.58 22.79 -25.67
N ILE A 170 4.28 22.90 -25.37
CA ILE A 170 3.77 23.07 -24.02
C ILE A 170 2.90 21.85 -23.68
N GLY A 171 3.22 21.16 -22.59
CA GLY A 171 2.65 19.87 -22.26
C GLY A 171 1.79 19.87 -21.00
N PHE A 172 0.75 19.04 -20.98
CA PHE A 172 0.08 18.61 -19.75
C PHE A 172 -0.05 17.07 -19.75
N VAL A 173 0.28 16.44 -18.63
CA VAL A 173 0.19 14.99 -18.46
C VAL A 173 -0.61 14.67 -17.21
N GLY A 174 -1.79 14.06 -17.37
CA GLY A 174 -2.65 13.74 -16.24
C GLY A 174 -3.80 12.83 -16.61
N THR A 175 -4.28 12.06 -15.64
CA THR A 175 -5.43 11.17 -15.79
C THR A 175 -6.73 11.97 -16.04
N PRO A 176 -7.79 11.34 -16.56
CA PRO A 176 -9.08 12.01 -16.81
C PRO A 176 -9.73 12.71 -15.60
N THR A 177 -9.23 12.47 -14.38
CA THR A 177 -9.70 13.12 -13.15
C THR A 177 -9.36 14.61 -13.06
N HIS A 178 -8.55 15.13 -13.99
CA HIS A 178 -8.05 16.51 -13.99
C HIS A 178 -8.81 17.46 -14.95
N GLN A 179 -9.95 17.05 -15.51
CA GLN A 179 -10.70 17.88 -16.46
C GLN A 179 -11.12 19.23 -15.88
N GLU A 180 -11.53 19.26 -14.60
CA GLU A 180 -11.88 20.51 -13.92
C GLU A 180 -10.66 21.41 -13.74
N ASP A 181 -9.52 20.83 -13.36
CA ASP A 181 -8.27 21.56 -13.19
C ASP A 181 -7.83 22.27 -14.50
N LEU A 182 -8.04 21.63 -15.65
CA LEU A 182 -7.71 22.19 -16.96
C LEU A 182 -8.57 23.40 -17.36
N ARG A 183 -9.76 23.58 -16.77
CA ARG A 183 -10.62 24.74 -17.08
C ARG A 183 -9.97 26.06 -16.64
N ILE A 184 -9.16 26.04 -15.58
CA ILE A 184 -8.43 27.21 -15.06
C ILE A 184 -7.54 27.82 -16.16
N ILE A 185 -6.85 26.97 -16.91
CA ILE A 185 -5.85 27.38 -17.90
C ILE A 185 -6.42 27.53 -19.31
N THR A 186 -7.64 27.08 -19.55
CA THR A 186 -8.24 27.04 -20.90
C THR A 186 -8.27 28.43 -21.57
N PRO A 187 -8.69 29.52 -20.88
CA PRO A 187 -8.64 30.86 -21.47
C PRO A 187 -7.22 31.35 -21.77
N ALA A 188 -6.24 30.97 -20.94
CA ALA A 188 -4.83 31.32 -21.14
C ALA A 188 -4.26 30.63 -22.38
N VAL A 189 -4.49 29.32 -22.53
CA VAL A 189 -4.04 28.52 -23.69
C VAL A 189 -4.57 29.13 -25.00
N ARG A 190 -5.86 29.48 -25.05
CA ARG A 190 -6.46 30.13 -26.23
C ARG A 190 -5.75 31.43 -26.60
N ARG A 191 -5.45 32.29 -25.61
CA ARG A 191 -4.75 33.56 -25.83
C ARG A 191 -3.30 33.36 -26.27
N ILE A 192 -2.60 32.36 -25.73
CA ILE A 192 -1.24 32.00 -26.13
C ILE A 192 -1.21 31.55 -27.59
N ILE A 193 -2.14 30.68 -28.00
CA ILE A 193 -2.25 30.23 -29.39
C ILE A 193 -2.52 31.41 -30.34
N GLN A 194 -3.39 32.34 -29.94
CA GLN A 194 -3.69 33.55 -30.72
C GLN A 194 -2.47 34.49 -30.85
N LYS A 195 -1.73 34.73 -29.75
CA LYS A 195 -0.57 35.62 -29.73
C LYS A 195 0.63 35.04 -30.48
N PHE A 196 0.96 33.77 -30.25
CA PHE A 196 2.22 33.18 -30.71
C PHE A 196 2.10 32.31 -31.96
N GLY A 197 0.88 31.93 -32.36
CA GLY A 197 0.61 31.27 -33.63
C GLY A 197 1.50 30.06 -33.90
N LYS A 198 2.24 30.09 -35.02
CA LYS A 198 3.13 28.99 -35.46
C LYS A 198 4.29 28.66 -34.51
N ARG A 199 4.60 29.54 -33.56
CA ARG A 199 5.71 29.33 -32.63
C ARG A 199 5.38 28.42 -31.46
N VAL A 200 4.12 28.01 -31.29
CA VAL A 200 3.70 27.18 -30.15
C VAL A 200 2.86 25.99 -30.58
N ALA A 201 2.97 24.90 -29.83
CA ALA A 201 2.06 23.76 -29.92
C ALA A 201 1.76 23.25 -28.50
N PHE A 202 0.52 22.86 -28.25
CA PHE A 202 0.11 22.27 -26.97
C PHE A 202 -0.13 20.78 -27.12
N ARG A 203 0.37 19.99 -26.18
CA ARG A 203 0.20 18.53 -26.16
C ARG A 203 -0.41 18.10 -24.84
N PHE A 204 -1.58 17.48 -24.90
CA PHE A 204 -2.29 16.97 -23.73
C PHE A 204 -2.28 15.44 -23.75
N PHE A 205 -1.89 14.84 -22.63
CA PHE A 205 -1.76 13.39 -22.50
C PHE A 205 -2.70 12.90 -21.40
N GLY A 206 -3.65 12.02 -21.78
CA GLY A 206 -4.62 11.38 -20.90
C GLY A 206 -5.85 12.21 -20.54
N CYS A 207 -5.73 13.53 -20.47
CA CYS A 207 -6.83 14.40 -20.12
C CYS A 207 -6.78 15.72 -20.88
N ILE A 208 -7.94 16.15 -21.37
CA ILE A 208 -8.17 17.41 -22.09
C ILE A 208 -9.63 17.81 -21.94
N THR A 209 -9.94 19.10 -22.02
CA THR A 209 -11.32 19.60 -22.13
C THR A 209 -11.78 19.61 -23.59
N ASP A 210 -13.09 19.52 -23.83
CA ASP A 210 -13.64 19.60 -25.19
C ASP A 210 -13.36 20.94 -25.88
N GLU A 211 -13.22 22.01 -25.11
CA GLU A 211 -12.86 23.33 -25.62
C GLU A 211 -11.41 23.34 -26.12
N LEU A 212 -10.46 22.88 -25.30
CA LEU A 212 -9.04 22.79 -25.67
C LEU A 212 -8.83 21.90 -26.89
N ARG A 213 -9.54 20.76 -26.96
CA ARG A 213 -9.43 19.82 -28.08
C ARG A 213 -9.76 20.44 -29.44
N LYS A 214 -10.62 21.46 -29.47
CA LYS A 214 -11.06 22.13 -30.72
C LYS A 214 -10.11 23.24 -31.16
N LEU A 215 -9.14 23.64 -30.34
CA LEU A 215 -8.21 24.71 -30.68
C LEU A 215 -7.17 24.22 -31.71
N PRO A 216 -6.76 25.07 -32.66
CA PRO A 216 -5.67 24.73 -33.55
C PRO A 216 -4.38 24.56 -32.75
N ARG A 217 -3.48 23.67 -33.21
CA ARG A 217 -2.16 23.41 -32.56
C ARG A 217 -2.26 22.72 -31.20
N VAL A 218 -3.42 22.16 -30.89
CA VAL A 218 -3.59 21.29 -29.74
C VAL A 218 -3.61 19.84 -30.23
N GLU A 219 -2.72 19.04 -29.65
CA GLU A 219 -2.68 17.60 -29.84
C GLU A 219 -3.18 16.92 -28.56
N PHE A 220 -3.98 15.86 -28.73
CA PHE A 220 -4.44 15.03 -27.61
C PHE A 220 -4.09 13.57 -27.83
N VAL A 221 -3.35 13.00 -26.89
CA VAL A 221 -3.06 11.57 -26.83
C VAL A 221 -3.84 10.98 -25.65
N SER A 222 -4.87 10.19 -25.95
CA SER A 222 -5.76 9.61 -24.93
C SER A 222 -5.10 8.53 -24.09
N SER A 223 -4.15 7.79 -24.66
CA SER A 223 -3.54 6.62 -24.02
C SER A 223 -2.43 7.01 -23.04
N LEU A 224 -2.79 7.28 -21.79
CA LEU A 224 -1.84 7.14 -20.69
C LEU A 224 -1.54 5.67 -20.45
N VAL A 225 -0.26 5.39 -20.21
CA VAL A 225 0.16 4.05 -19.83
C VAL A 225 0.04 3.92 -18.33
N PRO A 226 -0.69 2.90 -17.83
CA PRO A 226 -0.78 2.65 -16.41
C PRO A 226 0.57 2.19 -15.83
N ASP A 227 1.36 1.43 -16.60
CA ASP A 227 2.72 1.02 -16.25
C ASP A 227 3.66 2.22 -16.09
N TYR A 228 4.29 2.32 -14.92
CA TYR A 228 5.10 3.48 -14.57
C TYR A 228 6.40 3.58 -15.35
N ALA A 229 7.09 2.46 -15.57
CA ALA A 229 8.36 2.46 -16.29
C ALA A 229 8.17 2.84 -17.76
N LEU A 230 7.10 2.37 -18.39
CA LEU A 230 6.74 2.79 -19.74
C LEU A 230 6.20 4.24 -19.75
N PHE A 231 5.54 4.69 -18.69
CA PHE A 231 5.18 6.10 -18.54
C PHE A 231 6.41 7.03 -18.50
N THR A 232 7.47 6.69 -17.76
CA THR A 232 8.68 7.53 -17.70
C THR A 232 9.36 7.64 -19.07
N GLN A 233 9.43 6.53 -19.81
CA GLN A 233 9.94 6.51 -21.18
C GLN A 233 9.11 7.41 -22.11
N ARG A 234 7.77 7.32 -22.02
CA ARG A 234 6.89 8.17 -22.82
C ARG A 234 7.06 9.63 -22.47
N LEU A 235 7.09 9.99 -21.18
CA LEU A 235 7.26 11.38 -20.73
C LEU A 235 8.53 12.00 -21.31
N LYS A 236 9.65 11.28 -21.27
CA LYS A 236 10.92 11.71 -21.86
C LYS A 236 10.83 11.90 -23.38
N ALA A 237 10.03 11.08 -24.06
CA ALA A 237 9.81 11.16 -25.49
C ALA A 237 8.77 12.21 -25.93
N LEU A 238 8.07 12.88 -25.00
CA LEU A 238 7.03 13.86 -25.35
C LEU A 238 7.57 15.15 -25.95
N ASP A 239 8.88 15.40 -25.81
CA ASP A 239 9.58 16.53 -26.42
C ASP A 239 8.86 17.87 -26.12
N ILE A 240 8.54 18.08 -24.83
CA ILE A 240 7.88 19.28 -24.30
C ILE A 240 8.90 20.21 -23.66
N ASP A 241 8.77 21.51 -23.93
CA ASP A 241 9.68 22.56 -23.44
C ASP A 241 9.18 23.22 -22.15
N ILE A 242 7.87 23.18 -21.91
CA ILE A 242 7.20 23.76 -20.74
C ILE A 242 6.10 22.79 -20.31
N ALA A 243 6.03 22.48 -19.02
CA ALA A 243 4.96 21.66 -18.47
C ALA A 243 3.94 22.48 -17.69
N LEU A 244 2.67 22.07 -17.78
CA LEU A 244 1.56 22.66 -17.02
C LEU A 244 1.05 21.64 -16.00
N ALA A 245 0.77 22.12 -14.79
CA ALA A 245 0.19 21.33 -13.72
C ALA A 245 -0.86 22.15 -12.93
N PRO A 246 -1.98 22.51 -13.58
CA PRO A 246 -3.07 23.17 -12.87
C PRO A 246 -3.76 22.21 -11.89
N LEU A 247 -4.26 22.78 -10.81
CA LEU A 247 -5.14 22.21 -9.82
C LEU A 247 -6.13 23.29 -9.36
N SER A 248 -7.42 22.97 -9.34
CA SER A 248 -8.46 23.84 -8.75
C SER A 248 -8.35 23.88 -7.24
N MET A 249 -8.72 25.00 -6.62
CA MET A 249 -8.73 25.14 -5.17
C MET A 249 -9.87 24.33 -4.55
N ASN A 250 -9.55 23.20 -3.93
CA ASN A 250 -10.51 22.39 -3.18
C ASN A 250 -9.79 21.44 -2.19
N PRO A 251 -10.50 20.94 -1.16
CA PRO A 251 -9.91 20.06 -0.14
C PRO A 251 -9.28 18.76 -0.64
N PHE A 252 -9.67 18.27 -1.82
CA PHE A 252 -9.07 17.10 -2.43
C PHE A 252 -7.72 17.44 -3.05
N ASN A 253 -7.65 18.51 -3.83
CA ASN A 253 -6.44 18.96 -4.49
C ASN A 253 -5.38 19.48 -3.50
N GLU A 254 -5.79 20.15 -2.41
CA GLU A 254 -4.89 20.59 -1.33
C GLU A 254 -4.09 19.44 -0.70
N CYS A 255 -4.64 18.22 -0.75
CA CYS A 255 -4.02 17.02 -0.17
C CYS A 255 -3.21 16.19 -1.17
N LYS A 256 -3.25 16.52 -2.48
CA LYS A 256 -2.50 15.79 -3.51
C LYS A 256 -0.99 15.87 -3.26
N SER A 257 -0.23 14.96 -3.85
CA SER A 257 1.25 14.98 -3.83
C SER A 257 1.86 15.83 -4.93
N ASN A 258 3.12 16.25 -4.75
CA ASN A 258 3.89 17.03 -5.72
C ASN A 258 4.44 16.20 -6.90
N ILE A 259 3.89 15.01 -7.19
CA ILE A 259 4.49 14.07 -8.15
C ILE A 259 4.78 14.69 -9.52
N LYS A 260 3.91 15.56 -10.04
CA LYS A 260 4.14 16.23 -11.33
C LYS A 260 5.34 17.18 -11.31
N PHE A 261 5.61 17.83 -10.18
CA PHE A 261 6.84 18.60 -10.02
C PHE A 261 8.06 17.67 -10.11
N LEU A 262 8.02 16.51 -9.44
CA LEU A 262 9.13 15.55 -9.48
C LEU A 262 9.36 14.99 -10.89
N GLU A 263 8.30 14.53 -11.55
CA GLU A 263 8.33 13.92 -12.88
C GLU A 263 8.82 14.87 -13.98
N TYR A 264 8.39 16.13 -13.95
CA TYR A 264 8.85 17.12 -14.92
C TYR A 264 10.30 17.56 -14.63
N SER A 265 10.66 17.71 -13.36
CA SER A 265 12.00 18.15 -12.96
C SER A 265 13.08 17.13 -13.30
N VAL A 266 12.84 15.83 -13.06
CA VAL A 266 13.80 14.76 -13.45
C VAL A 266 13.96 14.66 -14.97
N CYS A 267 12.97 15.13 -15.73
CA CYS A 267 13.04 15.28 -17.18
C CYS A 267 13.68 16.59 -17.65
N LYS A 268 14.15 17.46 -16.75
CA LYS A 268 14.64 18.82 -17.06
C LYS A 268 13.59 19.66 -17.82
N ILE A 269 12.31 19.48 -17.49
CA ILE A 269 11.21 20.26 -18.06
C ILE A 269 10.74 21.28 -17.02
N PRO A 270 10.87 22.59 -17.27
CA PRO A 270 10.38 23.62 -16.35
C PRO A 270 8.85 23.61 -16.34
N GLY A 271 8.28 23.72 -15.14
CA GLY A 271 6.83 23.66 -14.96
C GLY A 271 6.19 24.95 -14.46
N ILE A 272 4.91 25.13 -14.80
CA ILE A 272 4.01 26.12 -14.23
C ILE A 272 2.92 25.37 -13.45
N TYR A 273 2.76 25.72 -12.19
CA TYR A 273 1.96 24.97 -11.23
C TYR A 273 0.92 25.88 -10.56
N SER A 274 -0.22 25.32 -10.16
CA SER A 274 -1.18 26.06 -9.32
C SER A 274 -0.55 26.45 -7.97
N ARG A 275 -0.83 27.65 -7.48
CA ARG A 275 -0.44 28.15 -6.15
C ARG A 275 -1.35 27.57 -5.07
N ILE A 276 -1.20 26.27 -4.85
CA ILE A 276 -1.91 25.46 -3.88
C ILE A 276 -0.95 24.41 -3.35
N THR A 277 -1.15 23.93 -2.12
CA THR A 277 -0.51 22.70 -1.66
C THR A 277 -0.92 21.57 -2.61
N PRO A 278 -0.01 20.77 -3.16
CA PRO A 278 1.37 20.55 -2.72
C PRO A 278 2.44 21.44 -3.37
N TYR A 279 2.12 22.16 -4.43
CA TYR A 279 3.12 22.90 -5.21
C TYR A 279 3.67 24.11 -4.47
N SER A 280 2.84 24.85 -3.72
CA SER A 280 3.32 25.96 -2.88
C SER A 280 4.30 25.53 -1.79
N ALA A 281 4.31 24.25 -1.43
CA ALA A 281 5.24 23.67 -0.45
C ALA A 281 6.51 23.07 -1.08
N SER A 282 6.52 22.87 -2.41
CA SER A 282 7.61 22.16 -3.11
C SER A 282 8.34 23.00 -4.16
N VAL A 283 7.66 23.99 -4.73
CA VAL A 283 8.16 24.84 -5.82
C VAL A 283 8.60 26.17 -5.23
N SER A 284 9.86 26.53 -5.49
CA SER A 284 10.37 27.88 -5.22
C SER A 284 10.08 28.75 -6.44
N ASP A 285 9.10 29.65 -6.27
CA ASP A 285 8.56 30.48 -7.35
C ASP A 285 9.64 31.34 -8.00
N GLY A 286 9.78 31.25 -9.32
CA GLY A 286 10.83 31.92 -10.09
C GLY A 286 12.21 31.25 -10.04
N VAL A 287 12.35 30.13 -9.32
CA VAL A 287 13.62 29.38 -9.20
C VAL A 287 13.49 27.95 -9.71
N THR A 288 12.56 27.16 -9.17
CA THR A 288 12.35 25.75 -9.58
C THR A 288 11.06 25.55 -10.39
N GLY A 289 10.33 26.63 -10.64
CA GLY A 289 9.10 26.66 -11.43
C GLY A 289 8.38 27.99 -11.25
N LEU A 290 7.21 28.15 -11.86
CA LEU A 290 6.34 29.30 -11.65
C LEU A 290 5.05 28.88 -10.95
N LEU A 291 4.58 29.69 -10.00
CA LEU A 291 3.33 29.48 -9.28
C LEU A 291 2.25 30.48 -9.73
N CYS A 292 1.11 29.97 -10.20
CA CYS A 292 -0.03 30.78 -10.62
C CYS A 292 -1.27 30.47 -9.77
N GLY A 293 -2.03 31.50 -9.38
CA GLY A 293 -3.34 31.32 -8.77
C GLY A 293 -4.40 30.78 -9.76
N GLU A 294 -5.68 30.91 -9.42
CA GLU A 294 -6.78 30.49 -10.29
C GLU A 294 -7.07 31.48 -11.44
N SER A 295 -6.29 32.58 -11.53
CA SER A 295 -6.42 33.59 -12.58
C SER A 295 -5.82 33.12 -13.91
N ALA A 296 -6.65 33.01 -14.94
CA ALA A 296 -6.17 32.74 -16.30
C ALA A 296 -5.18 33.78 -16.82
N GLU A 297 -5.19 35.02 -16.30
CA GLU A 297 -4.21 36.05 -16.65
C GLU A 297 -2.81 35.71 -16.12
N GLU A 298 -2.71 35.17 -14.91
CA GLU A 298 -1.42 34.74 -14.34
C GLU A 298 -0.80 33.61 -15.17
N TRP A 299 -1.61 32.61 -15.54
CA TRP A 299 -1.18 31.53 -16.42
C TRP A 299 -0.76 32.03 -17.81
N TYR A 300 -1.51 32.97 -18.38
CA TYR A 300 -1.14 33.58 -19.67
C TYR A 300 0.22 34.28 -19.59
N ARG A 301 0.47 35.06 -18.52
CA ARG A 301 1.76 35.73 -18.31
C ARG A 301 2.89 34.73 -18.12
N ALA A 302 2.73 33.76 -17.22
CA ALA A 302 3.75 32.76 -16.93
C ALA A 302 4.13 31.95 -18.19
N ILE A 303 3.13 31.48 -18.96
CA ILE A 303 3.38 30.78 -20.22
C ILE A 303 4.09 31.71 -21.22
N GLY A 304 3.63 32.96 -21.34
CA GLY A 304 4.25 33.96 -22.21
C GLY A 304 5.72 34.22 -21.89
N THR A 305 6.04 34.43 -20.60
CA THR A 305 7.42 34.62 -20.11
C THR A 305 8.29 33.43 -20.48
N LEU A 306 7.85 32.19 -20.22
CA LEU A 306 8.67 31.02 -20.57
C LEU A 306 8.79 30.78 -22.07
N ILE A 307 7.85 31.25 -22.90
CA ILE A 307 7.99 31.21 -24.36
C ILE A 307 9.06 32.21 -24.83
N GLU A 308 9.05 33.42 -24.28
CA GLU A 308 9.87 34.56 -24.73
C GLU A 308 11.30 34.50 -24.15
N GLU A 309 11.48 34.05 -22.91
CA GLU A 309 12.76 34.06 -22.19
C GLU A 309 13.39 32.66 -22.15
N LYS A 310 14.12 32.29 -23.21
CA LYS A 310 14.74 30.96 -23.38
C LYS A 310 15.74 30.63 -22.26
N GLU A 311 16.57 31.59 -21.87
CA GLU A 311 17.59 31.45 -20.83
C GLU A 311 16.94 31.22 -19.46
N PHE A 312 15.90 31.98 -19.13
CA PHE A 312 15.16 31.83 -17.89
C PHE A 312 14.45 30.47 -17.83
N ARG A 313 13.79 30.06 -18.93
CA ARG A 313 13.20 28.72 -19.06
C ARG A 313 14.22 27.61 -18.78
N ARG A 314 15.41 27.71 -19.37
CA ARG A 314 16.53 26.76 -19.14
C ARG A 314 17.06 26.81 -17.70
N GLN A 315 17.10 27.98 -17.09
CA GLN A 315 17.51 28.13 -15.70
C GLN A 315 16.54 27.41 -14.76
N LEU A 316 15.24 27.65 -14.89
CA LEU A 316 14.22 26.97 -14.08
C LEU A 316 14.34 25.44 -14.19
N ALA A 317 14.52 24.94 -15.41
CA ALA A 317 14.68 23.50 -15.67
C ALA A 317 15.87 22.90 -14.91
N ARG A 318 17.03 23.57 -14.96
CA ARG A 318 18.25 23.13 -14.28
C ARG A 318 18.11 23.15 -12.76
N GLU A 319 17.55 24.22 -12.20
CA GLU A 319 17.38 24.34 -10.76
C GLU A 319 16.34 23.34 -10.23
N ALA A 320 15.23 23.15 -10.94
CA ALA A 320 14.23 22.13 -10.60
C ALA A 320 14.82 20.71 -10.64
N HIS A 321 15.59 20.39 -11.69
CA HIS A 321 16.28 19.10 -11.80
C HIS A 321 17.28 18.90 -10.65
N ARG A 322 18.08 19.91 -10.32
CA ARG A 322 19.04 19.87 -9.19
C ARG A 322 18.31 19.63 -7.87
N GLU A 323 17.22 20.36 -7.62
CA GLU A 323 16.39 20.20 -6.42
C GLU A 323 15.87 18.76 -6.28
N VAL A 324 15.27 18.23 -7.35
CA VAL A 324 14.64 16.90 -7.31
C VAL A 324 15.68 15.77 -7.22
N THR A 325 16.77 15.85 -7.97
CA THR A 325 17.83 14.84 -7.92
C THR A 325 18.62 14.87 -6.60
N GLY A 326 18.72 16.03 -5.96
CA GLY A 326 19.39 16.18 -4.66
C GLY A 326 18.54 15.76 -3.46
N ASN A 327 17.22 16.03 -3.49
CA ASN A 327 16.38 15.95 -2.28
C ASN A 327 15.21 14.95 -2.36
N TYR A 328 14.94 14.33 -3.52
CA TYR A 328 13.76 13.47 -3.71
C TYR A 328 14.08 12.06 -4.21
N SER A 329 15.35 11.68 -4.22
CA SER A 329 15.82 10.36 -4.62
C SER A 329 15.32 9.27 -3.66
N LEU A 330 14.65 8.24 -4.19
CA LEU A 330 14.17 7.11 -3.39
C LEU A 330 15.32 6.33 -2.78
N ARG A 331 16.46 6.21 -3.47
CA ARG A 331 17.65 5.50 -2.97
C ARG A 331 18.09 6.05 -1.61
N ASP A 332 18.02 7.37 -1.45
CA ASP A 332 18.57 8.06 -0.29
C ASP A 332 17.53 8.19 0.83
N HIS A 333 16.24 7.94 0.54
CA HIS A 333 15.12 8.08 1.47
C HIS A 333 14.33 6.78 1.74
N ALA A 334 14.74 5.64 1.17
CA ALA A 334 14.02 4.38 1.38
C ALA A 334 13.96 3.97 2.87
N GLY A 335 14.95 4.36 3.69
CA GLY A 335 14.99 4.10 5.13
C GLY A 335 13.81 4.68 5.92
N ASP A 336 13.10 5.68 5.38
CA ASP A 336 11.89 6.23 5.98
C ASP A 336 10.79 5.14 6.10
N TRP A 337 10.65 4.29 5.06
CA TRP A 337 9.70 3.17 5.07
C TRP A 337 10.13 2.11 6.08
N GLU A 338 11.42 1.78 6.13
CA GLU A 338 11.92 0.78 7.08
C GLU A 338 11.64 1.21 8.53
N THR A 339 11.88 2.48 8.85
CA THR A 339 11.63 3.05 10.17
C THR A 339 10.16 2.91 10.56
N VAL A 340 9.24 3.26 9.67
CA VAL A 340 7.80 3.10 9.91
C VAL A 340 7.45 1.62 10.13
N TYR A 341 7.88 0.73 9.24
CA TYR A 341 7.48 -0.69 9.29
C TYR A 341 8.05 -1.39 10.53
N ARG A 342 9.28 -1.07 10.95
CA ARG A 342 9.85 -1.55 12.21
C ARG A 342 9.07 -1.03 13.42
N SER A 343 8.74 0.26 13.45
CA SER A 343 7.98 0.84 14.56
C SER A 343 6.58 0.21 14.71
N VAL A 344 5.94 -0.14 13.60
CA VAL A 344 4.59 -0.75 13.59
C VAL A 344 4.64 -2.20 14.07
N THR A 345 5.64 -2.96 13.62
CA THR A 345 5.73 -4.40 13.91
C THR A 345 6.22 -4.70 15.33
N GLY A 346 6.84 -3.74 16.02
CA GLY A 346 7.21 -3.91 17.43
C GLY A 346 8.12 -5.11 17.67
N LYS A 347 8.98 -5.48 16.71
CA LYS A 347 9.94 -6.60 16.82
C LYS A 347 10.96 -6.46 17.97
N ASP A 348 10.79 -5.50 18.88
CA ASP A 348 11.50 -5.37 20.15
C ASP A 348 10.73 -5.86 21.39
N GLU A 349 9.48 -6.34 21.30
CA GLU A 349 8.77 -6.87 22.48
C GLU A 349 8.07 -8.22 22.21
N SER A 350 8.68 -9.31 22.66
CA SER A 350 8.06 -10.63 22.70
C SER A 350 6.85 -10.63 23.65
N VAL A 351 5.66 -10.65 23.06
CA VAL A 351 4.36 -10.78 23.71
C VAL A 351 4.14 -12.11 24.45
N VAL A 352 4.82 -13.15 23.96
CA VAL A 352 4.66 -14.54 24.40
C VAL A 352 5.95 -14.95 25.11
N SER A 353 5.81 -15.57 26.28
CA SER A 353 6.95 -16.05 27.06
C SER A 353 6.67 -17.44 27.62
N LEU A 354 7.73 -18.19 27.89
CA LEU A 354 7.66 -19.47 28.58
C LEU A 354 7.77 -19.27 30.08
N GLU A 355 6.95 -20.00 30.83
CA GLU A 355 7.11 -20.22 32.25
C GLU A 355 7.19 -21.73 32.51
N THR A 356 7.63 -22.13 33.70
CA THR A 356 7.70 -23.54 34.10
C THR A 356 6.50 -23.88 34.99
N ALA A 357 5.75 -24.92 34.64
CA ALA A 357 4.70 -25.48 35.49
C ALA A 357 5.30 -26.19 36.71
N LYS A 358 4.49 -26.48 37.74
CA LYS A 358 4.98 -27.18 38.94
C LYS A 358 5.56 -28.57 38.64
N THR A 359 5.13 -29.22 37.56
CA THR A 359 5.70 -30.50 37.09
C THR A 359 7.06 -30.36 36.40
N GLY A 360 7.56 -29.15 36.18
CA GLY A 360 8.79 -28.91 35.40
C GLY A 360 8.56 -28.77 33.90
N LEU A 361 7.33 -29.01 33.42
CA LEU A 361 6.96 -28.86 32.02
C LEU A 361 6.76 -27.38 31.65
N PRO A 362 7.04 -26.97 30.39
CA PRO A 362 6.80 -25.61 29.96
C PRO A 362 5.30 -25.29 29.92
N THR A 363 4.93 -24.09 30.34
CA THR A 363 3.63 -23.46 30.11
C THR A 363 3.84 -22.15 29.36
N MET A 364 2.87 -21.78 28.52
CA MET A 364 2.96 -20.59 27.69
C MET A 364 2.13 -19.47 28.28
N LYS A 365 2.77 -18.30 28.43
CA LYS A 365 2.17 -17.08 28.89
C LYS A 365 1.98 -16.11 27.74
N VAL A 366 0.76 -15.60 27.61
CA VAL A 366 0.38 -14.61 26.61
C VAL A 366 -0.15 -13.37 27.33
N VAL A 367 0.39 -12.21 26.98
CA VAL A 367 -0.19 -10.93 27.39
C VAL A 367 -1.34 -10.62 26.44
N ALA A 368 -2.55 -10.37 26.95
CA ALA A 368 -3.72 -10.01 26.16
C ALA A 368 -3.75 -8.50 25.81
N GLU A 369 -4.67 -8.09 24.94
CA GLU A 369 -4.93 -6.66 24.70
C GLU A 369 -5.45 -6.01 26.00
N GLY A 370 -4.74 -5.00 26.51
CA GLY A 370 -5.01 -4.37 27.82
C GLY A 370 -4.05 -4.80 28.95
N GLY A 371 -3.03 -5.62 28.67
CA GLY A 371 -1.97 -5.95 29.63
C GLY A 371 -2.31 -7.07 30.62
N SER A 372 -3.51 -7.65 30.54
CA SER A 372 -3.85 -8.83 31.34
C SER A 372 -3.06 -10.05 30.87
N ILE A 373 -2.62 -10.87 31.81
CA ILE A 373 -1.81 -12.06 31.54
C ILE A 373 -2.73 -13.29 31.52
N ARG A 374 -2.64 -14.10 30.46
CA ARG A 374 -3.30 -15.41 30.35
C ARG A 374 -2.27 -16.51 30.17
N LEU A 375 -2.46 -17.64 30.84
CA LEU A 375 -1.69 -18.86 30.58
C LEU A 375 -2.49 -19.74 29.63
N LEU A 376 -1.84 -20.25 28.59
CA LEU A 376 -2.47 -21.18 27.64
C LEU A 376 -2.49 -22.62 28.17
N HIS A 377 -1.70 -22.93 29.20
CA HIS A 377 -1.67 -24.25 29.84
C HIS A 377 -1.65 -24.14 31.35
N SER A 378 -2.14 -25.17 32.02
CA SER A 378 -2.15 -25.33 33.47
C SER A 378 -0.78 -25.02 34.06
N ARG A 379 -0.76 -24.17 35.09
CA ARG A 379 0.45 -23.89 35.88
C ARG A 379 0.86 -25.07 36.76
N TYR A 380 -0.03 -26.05 36.93
CA TYR A 380 0.20 -27.22 37.77
C TYR A 380 0.71 -28.39 36.94
N ASP A 381 -0.10 -28.89 36.00
CA ASP A 381 0.21 -30.02 35.14
C ASP A 381 -0.46 -29.84 33.76
N PRO A 382 0.27 -29.32 32.76
CA PRO A 382 -0.22 -29.15 31.39
C PRO A 382 -0.69 -30.44 30.71
N GLU A 383 -0.05 -31.58 31.00
CA GLU A 383 -0.42 -32.85 30.36
C GLU A 383 -1.70 -33.43 30.96
N ALA A 384 -1.88 -33.33 32.28
CA ALA A 384 -3.11 -33.79 32.93
C ALA A 384 -4.33 -32.99 32.43
N GLU A 385 -4.19 -31.66 32.32
CA GLU A 385 -5.22 -30.80 31.73
C GLU A 385 -5.58 -31.26 30.31
N ALA A 386 -4.56 -31.48 29.47
CA ALA A 386 -4.76 -31.96 28.10
C ALA A 386 -5.47 -33.32 28.05
N ARG A 387 -5.10 -34.28 28.90
CA ARG A 387 -5.76 -35.60 28.97
C ARG A 387 -7.24 -35.47 29.33
N THR A 388 -7.55 -34.70 30.37
CA THR A 388 -8.94 -34.48 30.81
C THR A 388 -9.78 -33.80 29.73
N ALA A 389 -9.22 -32.81 29.04
CA ALA A 389 -9.90 -32.15 27.93
C ALA A 389 -10.22 -33.14 26.78
N VAL A 390 -9.28 -34.01 26.42
CA VAL A 390 -9.47 -35.03 25.38
C VAL A 390 -10.48 -36.10 25.79
N GLU A 391 -10.49 -36.55 27.05
CA GLU A 391 -11.47 -37.53 27.56
C GLU A 391 -12.90 -37.00 27.51
N SER A 392 -13.08 -35.70 27.72
CA SER A 392 -14.39 -35.03 27.66
C SER A 392 -14.86 -34.70 26.25
N PHE A 393 -14.04 -34.93 25.22
CA PHE A 393 -14.36 -34.56 23.84
C PHE A 393 -15.35 -35.55 23.20
N PRO A 394 -16.57 -35.09 22.87
CA PRO A 394 -17.55 -35.95 22.19
C PRO A 394 -17.08 -36.17 20.75
N SER A 395 -16.59 -37.38 20.48
CA SER A 395 -16.07 -37.76 19.16
C SER A 395 -16.81 -38.99 18.67
N ASP A 396 -17.67 -38.81 17.68
CA ASP A 396 -18.10 -39.85 16.76
C ASP A 396 -16.88 -40.44 16.03
N GLU A 397 -16.82 -41.78 15.89
CA GLU A 397 -15.61 -42.54 15.51
C GLU A 397 -15.08 -42.28 14.07
N ARG A 398 -15.62 -41.31 13.32
CA ARG A 398 -15.27 -41.07 11.91
C ARG A 398 -14.86 -39.61 11.65
N GLY A 399 -13.85 -39.41 10.81
CA GLY A 399 -13.43 -38.09 10.28
C GLY A 399 -12.19 -37.49 10.94
N GLU A 400 -11.57 -36.48 10.31
CA GLU A 400 -10.43 -35.75 10.89
C GLU A 400 -10.85 -34.83 12.05
N ILE A 401 -9.92 -34.62 12.98
CA ILE A 401 -10.07 -33.76 14.15
C ILE A 401 -9.45 -32.39 13.85
N VAL A 402 -10.24 -31.32 14.01
CA VAL A 402 -9.75 -29.95 13.89
C VAL A 402 -9.52 -29.39 15.27
N VAL A 403 -8.30 -29.01 15.57
CA VAL A 403 -7.90 -28.44 16.86
C VAL A 403 -7.79 -26.93 16.70
N LEU A 404 -8.48 -26.15 17.54
CA LEU A 404 -8.35 -24.69 17.58
C LEU A 404 -7.34 -24.31 18.66
N GLY A 405 -6.24 -23.69 18.26
CA GLY A 405 -5.11 -23.34 19.11
C GLY A 405 -4.16 -24.51 19.33
N PHE A 406 -2.87 -24.28 19.10
CA PHE A 406 -1.80 -25.25 19.35
C PHE A 406 -1.24 -25.16 20.76
N GLY A 407 -0.99 -23.94 21.25
CA GLY A 407 -0.21 -23.74 22.46
C GLY A 407 1.15 -24.42 22.34
N LEU A 408 1.47 -25.31 23.28
CA LEU A 408 2.66 -26.17 23.31
C LEU A 408 2.36 -27.61 22.88
N GLY A 409 1.16 -27.89 22.36
CA GLY A 409 0.82 -29.17 21.73
C GLY A 409 0.44 -30.33 22.65
N TYR A 410 0.25 -30.11 23.96
CA TYR A 410 -0.10 -31.17 24.91
C TYR A 410 -1.40 -31.91 24.55
N HIS A 411 -2.45 -31.18 24.18
CA HIS A 411 -3.73 -31.76 23.75
C HIS A 411 -3.63 -32.43 22.39
N VAL A 412 -2.80 -31.91 21.47
CA VAL A 412 -2.54 -32.58 20.18
C VAL A 412 -1.84 -33.91 20.40
N ALA A 413 -0.82 -33.95 21.26
CA ALA A 413 -0.13 -35.20 21.62
C ALA A 413 -1.08 -36.20 22.30
N ALA A 414 -1.97 -35.73 23.18
CA ALA A 414 -3.00 -36.57 23.80
C ALA A 414 -4.00 -37.11 22.76
N LEU A 415 -4.47 -36.26 21.84
CA LEU A 415 -5.36 -36.66 20.73
C LEU A 415 -4.71 -37.70 19.82
N GLN A 416 -3.43 -37.55 19.48
CA GLN A 416 -2.70 -38.55 18.67
C GLN A 416 -2.62 -39.92 19.36
N LYS A 417 -2.49 -39.95 20.69
CA LYS A 417 -2.48 -41.20 21.47
C LYS A 417 -3.85 -41.87 21.51
N VAL A 418 -4.93 -41.09 21.71
CA VAL A 418 -6.31 -41.61 21.80
C VAL A 418 -6.87 -41.95 20.41
N HIS A 419 -6.48 -41.21 19.37
CA HIS A 419 -6.98 -41.36 18.00
C HIS A 419 -5.86 -41.51 16.95
N PRO A 420 -5.02 -42.56 17.02
CA PRO A 420 -3.79 -42.67 16.24
C PRO A 420 -3.99 -42.79 14.72
N ARG A 421 -5.21 -43.09 14.26
CA ARG A 421 -5.55 -43.25 12.83
C ARG A 421 -6.34 -42.07 12.26
N ARG A 422 -6.68 -41.07 13.08
CA ARG A 422 -7.44 -39.90 12.61
C ARG A 422 -6.45 -38.80 12.24
N PRO A 423 -6.56 -38.21 11.03
CA PRO A 423 -5.78 -37.02 10.72
C PRO A 423 -6.18 -35.89 11.67
N ILE A 424 -5.20 -35.12 12.12
CA ILE A 424 -5.39 -33.95 12.96
C ILE A 424 -4.95 -32.73 12.18
N THR A 425 -5.80 -31.72 12.10
CA THR A 425 -5.44 -30.40 11.58
C THR A 425 -5.55 -29.38 12.71
N VAL A 426 -4.43 -28.75 13.03
CA VAL A 426 -4.34 -27.69 14.02
C VAL A 426 -4.48 -26.35 13.33
N ILE A 427 -5.47 -25.57 13.73
CA ILE A 427 -5.62 -24.17 13.35
C ILE A 427 -5.03 -23.32 14.48
N GLU A 428 -3.87 -22.72 14.24
CA GLU A 428 -3.24 -21.79 15.17
C GLU A 428 -3.34 -20.38 14.61
N GLN A 429 -4.15 -19.53 15.23
CA GLN A 429 -4.34 -18.15 14.79
C GLN A 429 -3.07 -17.29 14.97
N PHE A 430 -2.21 -17.66 15.92
CA PHE A 430 -1.06 -16.86 16.34
C PHE A 430 0.28 -17.55 16.00
N PRO A 431 0.99 -17.14 14.94
CA PRO A 431 2.25 -17.76 14.50
C PRO A 431 3.34 -17.85 15.59
N GLU A 432 3.37 -16.93 16.54
CA GLU A 432 4.35 -16.82 17.62
C GLU A 432 4.17 -17.92 18.66
N THR A 433 2.92 -18.34 18.91
CA THR A 433 2.62 -19.54 19.71
C THR A 433 3.36 -20.73 19.11
N LEU A 434 3.31 -20.86 17.78
CA LEU A 434 4.00 -21.94 17.08
C LEU A 434 5.53 -21.77 17.12
N ARG A 435 6.06 -20.54 17.03
CA ARG A 435 7.50 -20.28 17.17
C ARG A 435 8.02 -20.69 18.55
N VAL A 436 7.35 -20.26 19.61
CA VAL A 436 7.72 -20.60 20.99
C VAL A 436 7.61 -22.12 21.21
N ALA A 437 6.59 -22.76 20.65
CA ALA A 437 6.45 -24.21 20.72
C ALA A 437 7.52 -24.97 19.91
N GLU A 438 8.03 -24.38 18.83
CA GLU A 438 9.16 -24.93 18.08
C GLU A 438 10.46 -24.85 18.89
N GLU A 439 10.72 -23.70 19.53
CA GLU A 439 11.91 -23.45 20.36
C GLU A 439 12.01 -24.42 21.54
N CYS A 440 10.89 -24.80 22.16
CA CYS A 440 10.87 -25.79 23.23
C CYS A 440 10.77 -27.25 22.73
N GLY A 441 10.84 -27.49 21.43
CA GLY A 441 10.84 -28.82 20.83
C GLY A 441 9.47 -29.52 20.78
N SER A 442 8.37 -28.83 21.12
CA SER A 442 7.02 -29.41 21.13
C SER A 442 6.60 -29.91 19.76
N LEU A 443 6.94 -29.21 18.69
CA LEU A 443 6.62 -29.64 17.32
C LEU A 443 7.37 -30.91 16.92
N ALA A 444 8.65 -31.03 17.31
CA ALA A 444 9.45 -32.22 17.04
C ALA A 444 8.90 -33.44 17.80
N ALA A 445 8.41 -33.24 19.02
CA ALA A 445 7.83 -34.29 19.86
C ALA A 445 6.54 -34.94 19.28
N LEU A 446 5.87 -34.26 18.33
CA LEU A 446 4.64 -34.77 17.68
C LEU A 446 4.90 -35.71 16.50
N GLY A 447 6.15 -35.92 16.08
CA GLY A 447 6.53 -36.94 15.12
C GLY A 447 5.88 -36.88 13.73
N GLY A 448 5.31 -35.73 13.32
CA GLY A 448 4.75 -35.51 11.98
C GLY A 448 3.29 -35.94 11.77
N GLY A 449 2.52 -36.19 12.83
CA GLY A 449 1.12 -36.66 12.74
C GLY A 449 0.02 -35.58 12.72
N ALA A 450 0.36 -34.30 12.54
CA ALA A 450 -0.61 -33.21 12.52
C ALA A 450 -0.31 -32.20 11.41
N ASN A 451 -1.34 -31.77 10.68
CA ASN A 451 -1.27 -30.67 9.73
C ASN A 451 -1.49 -29.34 10.46
N PHE A 452 -0.90 -28.26 9.96
CA PHE A 452 -1.01 -26.94 10.58
C PHE A 452 -1.54 -25.90 9.58
N ILE A 453 -2.58 -25.17 10.00
CA ILE A 453 -3.06 -23.95 9.37
C ILE A 453 -2.75 -22.81 10.33
N VAL A 454 -1.85 -21.90 9.94
CA VAL A 454 -1.27 -20.92 10.86
C VAL A 454 -1.59 -19.51 10.40
N GLY A 455 -1.97 -18.62 11.33
CA GLY A 455 -2.28 -17.22 11.07
C GLY A 455 -3.73 -16.95 10.67
N TYR A 456 -4.56 -17.99 10.50
CA TYR A 456 -5.94 -17.84 10.04
C TYR A 456 -6.93 -17.58 11.18
N PRO A 457 -7.98 -16.76 10.95
CA PRO A 457 -9.15 -16.78 11.81
C PRO A 457 -9.78 -18.19 11.84
N PRO A 458 -10.14 -18.73 13.02
CA PRO A 458 -10.68 -20.08 13.17
C PRO A 458 -11.86 -20.38 12.24
N GLU A 459 -12.82 -19.47 12.13
CA GLU A 459 -14.01 -19.60 11.29
C GLU A 459 -13.67 -19.70 9.80
N GLU A 460 -12.68 -18.95 9.32
CA GLU A 460 -12.24 -18.98 7.93
C GLU A 460 -11.48 -20.28 7.61
N ALA A 461 -10.62 -20.71 8.54
CA ALA A 461 -9.89 -21.97 8.40
C ALA A 461 -10.83 -23.18 8.43
N ILE A 462 -11.77 -23.24 9.37
CA ILE A 462 -12.80 -24.29 9.40
C ILE A 462 -13.62 -24.29 8.11
N GLY A 463 -14.02 -23.12 7.60
CA GLY A 463 -14.74 -22.99 6.34
C GLY A 463 -13.96 -23.54 5.13
N GLU A 464 -12.66 -23.28 5.07
CA GLU A 464 -11.79 -23.78 4.00
C GLU A 464 -11.56 -25.29 4.09
N ILE A 465 -11.32 -25.82 5.30
CA ILE A 465 -11.22 -27.28 5.53
C ILE A 465 -12.52 -27.97 5.11
N THR A 466 -13.66 -27.42 5.54
CA THR A 466 -15.00 -27.94 5.18
C THR A 466 -15.15 -27.99 3.67
N ARG A 467 -14.84 -26.90 2.97
CA ARG A 467 -14.97 -26.81 1.51
C ARG A 467 -14.09 -27.83 0.79
N ARG A 468 -12.81 -27.93 1.14
CA ARG A 468 -11.88 -28.91 0.55
C ARG A 468 -12.40 -30.35 0.72
N ARG A 469 -13.00 -30.65 1.87
CA ARG A 469 -13.54 -31.98 2.20
C ARG A 469 -14.86 -32.30 1.53
N THR A 470 -15.79 -31.34 1.48
CA THR A 470 -17.06 -31.51 0.75
C THR A 470 -16.78 -31.75 -0.73
N SER A 471 -15.84 -31.03 -1.33
CA SER A 471 -15.41 -31.25 -2.72
C SER A 471 -14.76 -32.62 -2.96
N ALA A 472 -14.29 -33.31 -1.91
CA ALA A 472 -13.67 -34.62 -1.97
C ALA A 472 -14.53 -35.76 -1.35
N GLY A 473 -15.80 -35.49 -1.00
CA GLY A 473 -16.77 -36.50 -0.56
C GLY A 473 -16.64 -37.00 0.89
N TYR A 474 -15.97 -36.25 1.78
CA TYR A 474 -15.68 -36.68 3.16
C TYR A 474 -16.78 -36.28 4.20
N PRO A 475 -16.88 -37.01 5.34
CA PRO A 475 -17.87 -36.75 6.41
C PRO A 475 -17.64 -35.44 7.20
N PRO A 476 -18.56 -35.03 8.11
CA PRO A 476 -18.48 -33.79 8.90
C PRO A 476 -17.20 -33.63 9.75
N LEU A 477 -16.92 -32.39 10.18
CA LEU A 477 -15.78 -32.04 11.02
C LEU A 477 -16.08 -32.18 12.51
N ALA A 478 -15.16 -32.77 13.26
CA ALA A 478 -15.15 -32.69 14.72
C ALA A 478 -14.19 -31.56 15.14
N VAL A 479 -14.70 -30.52 15.81
CA VAL A 479 -13.93 -29.34 16.21
C VAL A 479 -13.64 -29.41 17.71
N PHE A 480 -12.36 -29.47 18.07
CA PHE A 480 -11.84 -29.44 19.42
C PHE A 480 -11.40 -28.00 19.77
N PRO A 481 -12.16 -27.27 20.61
CA PRO A 481 -11.76 -25.94 21.07
C PRO A 481 -10.76 -26.06 22.22
N HIS A 482 -9.62 -25.36 22.16
CA HIS A 482 -8.79 -25.18 23.35
C HIS A 482 -9.41 -24.10 24.25
N ALA A 483 -9.51 -24.37 25.55
CA ALA A 483 -10.28 -23.56 26.51
C ALA A 483 -9.76 -22.10 26.66
N ALA A 484 -8.55 -21.82 26.20
CA ALA A 484 -7.92 -20.49 26.26
C ALA A 484 -7.94 -19.70 24.94
N SER A 485 -8.46 -20.27 23.85
CA SER A 485 -8.46 -19.67 22.49
C SER A 485 -9.78 -18.98 22.09
N VAL A 486 -10.58 -18.55 23.08
CA VAL A 486 -11.77 -17.69 22.89
C VAL A 486 -11.51 -16.27 23.39
#